data_AF-A0A0A9YTS3-F1
#
_entry.id   AF-A0A0A9YTS3-F1
#
_cell.length_a   1.000
_cell.length_b   1.000
_cell.length_c   1.000
_cell.angle_alpha   90.00
_cell.angle_beta   90.00
_cell.angle_gamma   90.00
#
_symmetry.space_group_name_H-M   'P 1'
#
loop_
_entity.id
_entity.type
_entity.pdbx_description
1 polymer ?
#
loop_
_entity_poly.entity_id
_entity_poly.type
_entity_poly.pdbx_seq_one_letter_code
_entity_poly.pdbx_strand_id
1 'polypeptide(L)'
;FASRLAVGWKELAATWINSTHGDDAIALHFETLRLNPETSLHTVLSYLNIAWDSRRLSCVLSHIDGPFRRPQSPQNLMFKSRDPFNTKLHALIDGLIEEVDDMLTKRGWTQIPLHLYKFYKGNKTKQRD
;
A
#
# COMPACT_ATOMS: atom_id res chain seq x y z
N PHE A 1 -19.92 0.22 -10.00
CA PHE A 1 -19.15 -0.89 -9.39
C PHE A 1 -17.84 -0.39 -8.78
N ALA A 2 -16.88 0.09 -9.58
CA ALA A 2 -15.57 0.55 -9.07
C ALA A 2 -15.65 1.65 -8.01
N SER A 3 -16.54 2.64 -8.18
CA SER A 3 -16.79 3.67 -7.16
C SER A 3 -17.19 3.10 -5.80
N ARG A 4 -18.08 2.10 -5.79
CA ARG A 4 -18.51 1.41 -4.56
C ARG A 4 -17.35 0.67 -3.89
N LEU A 5 -16.47 0.04 -4.68
CA LEU A 5 -15.29 -0.63 -4.14
C LEU A 5 -14.28 0.36 -3.56
N ALA A 6 -14.07 1.51 -4.20
CA ALA A 6 -13.19 2.55 -3.69
C ALA A 6 -13.69 3.10 -2.33
N VAL A 7 -15.00 3.36 -2.22
CA VAL A 7 -15.61 3.79 -0.95
C VAL A 7 -15.47 2.70 0.12
N GLY A 8 -15.78 1.44 -0.21
CA GLY A 8 -15.63 0.33 0.74
C GLY A 8 -14.18 0.10 1.19
N TRP A 9 -13.20 0.32 0.31
CA TRP A 9 -11.78 0.30 0.69
C TRP A 9 -11.46 1.38 1.72
N LYS A 10 -11.93 2.61 1.49
CA LYS A 10 -11.74 3.73 2.42
C LYS A 10 -12.42 3.49 3.77
N GLU A 11 -13.64 2.97 3.77
CA GLU A 11 -14.37 2.63 5.01
C GLU A 11 -13.65 1.55 5.82
N LEU A 12 -13.12 0.52 5.15
CA LEU A 12 -12.32 -0.51 5.80
C LEU A 12 -11.05 0.08 6.41
N ALA A 13 -10.30 0.90 5.68
CA ALA A 13 -9.11 1.58 6.17
C ALA A 13 -9.43 2.47 7.39
N ALA A 14 -10.48 3.30 7.27
CA ALA A 14 -10.95 4.16 8.35
C ALA A 14 -11.34 3.38 9.61
N THR A 15 -12.00 2.22 9.45
CA THR A 15 -12.39 1.36 10.56
C THR A 15 -11.16 0.89 11.33
N TRP A 16 -10.13 0.40 10.65
CA TRP A 16 -8.90 -0.07 11.30
C TRP A 16 -8.12 1.07 11.98
N ILE A 17 -8.00 2.23 11.31
CA ILE A 17 -7.29 3.38 11.86
C ILE A 17 -7.99 3.91 13.12
N ASN A 18 -9.32 4.00 13.11
CA ASN A 18 -10.09 4.57 14.22
C ASN A 18 -10.32 3.59 15.38
N SER A 19 -10.37 2.29 15.12
CA SER A 19 -10.69 1.28 16.14
C SER A 19 -9.46 0.78 16.91
N THR A 20 -8.26 1.20 16.52
CA THR A 20 -7.01 0.84 17.19
C THR A 20 -6.55 1.99 18.07
N HIS A 21 -6.07 1.72 19.28
CA HIS A 21 -5.62 2.73 20.24
C HIS A 21 -4.12 2.63 20.47
N GLY A 22 -3.50 3.74 20.90
CA GLY A 22 -2.07 3.80 21.23
C GLY A 22 -1.18 3.06 20.22
N ASP A 23 -0.42 2.09 20.72
CA ASP A 23 0.49 1.22 19.99
C ASP A 23 -0.10 -0.19 19.73
N ASP A 24 -1.43 -0.33 19.70
CA ASP A 24 -2.10 -1.63 19.45
C ASP A 24 -2.01 -2.09 17.98
N ALA A 25 -1.54 -1.20 17.10
CA ALA A 25 -1.35 -1.49 15.68
C ALA A 25 -0.24 -0.63 15.07
N ILE A 26 0.31 -1.14 13.96
CA ILE A 26 1.19 -0.39 13.06
C ILE A 26 0.62 -0.41 11.64
N ALA A 27 0.88 0.65 10.89
CA ALA A 27 0.64 0.66 9.44
C ALA A 27 1.89 0.19 8.68
N LEU A 28 1.71 -0.74 7.76
CA LEU A 28 2.75 -1.20 6.84
C LEU A 28 2.26 -1.10 5.40
N HIS A 29 3.02 -0.42 4.56
CA HIS A 29 2.69 -0.23 3.14
C HIS A 29 3.34 -1.30 2.28
N PHE A 30 2.55 -1.94 1.41
CA PHE A 30 3.02 -3.03 0.55
C PHE A 30 4.19 -2.60 -0.35
N GLU A 31 4.15 -1.39 -0.90
CA GLU A 31 5.20 -0.87 -1.78
C GLU A 31 6.53 -0.71 -1.04
N THR A 32 6.48 -0.27 0.21
CA THR A 32 7.67 -0.13 1.07
C THR A 32 8.21 -1.50 1.45
N LEU A 33 7.34 -2.42 1.88
CA LEU A 33 7.71 -3.81 2.19
C LEU A 33 8.37 -4.50 0.99
N ARG A 34 7.84 -4.30 -0.22
CA ARG A 34 8.40 -4.88 -1.43
C ARG A 34 9.76 -4.28 -1.79
N LEU A 35 9.97 -2.99 -1.55
CA LEU A 35 11.22 -2.31 -1.87
C LEU A 35 12.33 -2.66 -0.86
N ASN A 36 11.99 -2.67 0.43
CA ASN A 36 12.93 -2.89 1.54
C ASN A 36 12.36 -3.93 2.52
N PRO A 37 12.29 -5.20 2.13
CA PRO A 37 11.65 -6.27 2.92
C PRO A 37 12.33 -6.46 4.27
N GLU A 38 13.66 -6.35 4.32
CA GLU A 38 14.44 -6.47 5.56
C GLU A 38 14.04 -5.41 6.59
N THR A 39 14.02 -4.13 6.20
CA THR A 39 13.62 -3.02 7.08
C THR A 39 12.19 -3.20 7.59
N SER A 40 11.26 -3.55 6.70
CA SER A 40 9.87 -3.79 7.09
C SER A 40 9.71 -4.98 8.03
N LEU A 41 10.47 -6.06 7.82
CA LEU A 41 10.49 -7.19 8.75
C LEU A 41 11.04 -6.78 10.11
N HIS A 42 12.10 -5.97 10.16
CA HIS A 42 12.60 -5.42 11.42
C HIS A 42 11.56 -4.57 12.14
N THR A 43 10.82 -3.72 11.43
CA THR A 43 9.71 -2.94 12.02
C THR A 43 8.67 -3.87 12.66
N VAL A 44 8.23 -4.91 11.94
CA VAL A 44 7.24 -5.87 12.45
C VAL A 44 7.76 -6.66 13.64
N LEU A 45 8.99 -7.18 13.58
CA LEU A 45 9.59 -7.94 14.68
C LEU A 45 9.78 -7.08 15.94
N SER A 46 10.23 -5.83 15.77
CA SER A 46 10.39 -4.89 16.87
C SER A 46 9.04 -4.54 17.50
N TYR A 47 8.03 -4.30 16.68
CA TYR A 47 6.66 -4.06 17.13
C TYR A 47 6.09 -5.24 17.95
N LEU A 48 6.33 -6.47 17.51
CA LEU A 48 5.91 -7.68 18.21
C LEU A 48 6.81 -8.06 19.41
N ASN A 49 7.85 -7.26 19.70
CA ASN A 49 8.87 -7.55 20.70
C ASN A 49 9.52 -8.94 20.54
N ILE A 50 9.77 -9.33 19.28
CA ILE A 50 10.43 -10.57 18.92
C ILE A 50 11.90 -10.27 18.61
N ALA A 51 12.82 -10.91 19.33
CA ALA A 51 14.24 -10.83 19.04
C ALA A 51 14.53 -11.37 17.63
N TRP A 52 15.33 -10.63 16.87
CA TRP A 52 15.73 -11.03 15.52
C TRP A 52 16.95 -11.97 15.58
N ASP A 53 16.97 -12.95 14.67
CA ASP A 53 18.13 -13.81 14.42
C ASP A 53 18.54 -13.62 12.96
N SER A 54 19.81 -13.29 12.73
CA SER A 54 20.34 -12.95 11.41
C SER A 54 20.21 -14.09 10.40
N ARG A 55 20.32 -15.35 10.84
CA ARG A 55 20.21 -16.53 9.97
C ARG A 55 18.77 -16.77 9.56
N ARG A 56 17.83 -16.62 10.50
CA ARG A 56 16.38 -16.71 10.20
C ARG A 56 15.96 -15.60 9.26
N LEU A 57 16.42 -14.37 9.50
CA LEU A 57 16.12 -13.23 8.62
C LEU A 57 16.68 -13.47 7.21
N SER A 58 17.94 -13.90 7.10
CA SER A 58 18.55 -14.26 5.82
C SER A 58 17.75 -15.34 5.07
N CYS A 59 17.28 -16.37 5.77
CA CYS A 59 16.44 -17.42 5.19
C CYS A 59 15.10 -16.88 4.69
N VAL A 60 14.43 -16.00 5.44
CA VAL A 60 13.18 -15.37 4.97
C VAL A 60 13.44 -14.51 3.74
N LEU A 61 14.51 -13.71 3.74
CA LEU A 61 14.86 -12.83 2.62
C LEU A 61 15.21 -13.61 1.35
N SER A 62 15.78 -14.81 1.46
CA SER A 62 16.03 -15.67 0.29
C SER A 62 14.77 -16.34 -0.27
N HIS A 63 13.63 -16.27 0.45
CA HIS A 63 12.37 -16.92 0.09
C HIS A 63 11.17 -15.96 0.12
N ILE A 64 11.38 -14.69 -0.26
CA ILE A 64 10.33 -13.65 -0.27
C ILE A 64 9.18 -14.01 -1.21
N ASP A 65 9.48 -14.63 -2.35
CA ASP A 65 8.48 -15.02 -3.33
C ASP A 65 7.86 -16.38 -2.96
N GLY A 66 6.57 -16.36 -2.63
CA GLY A 66 5.78 -17.57 -2.44
C GLY A 66 5.33 -18.22 -3.76
N PRO A 67 4.74 -19.43 -3.69
CA PRO A 67 4.22 -20.14 -4.87
C PRO A 67 3.00 -19.46 -5.48
N PHE A 68 2.32 -18.60 -4.72
CA PHE A 68 1.12 -17.89 -5.16
C PHE A 68 1.49 -16.71 -6.05
N ARG A 69 1.44 -16.93 -7.37
CA ARG A 69 1.56 -15.87 -8.37
C ARG A 69 0.21 -15.67 -9.04
N ARG A 70 -0.23 -14.42 -9.16
CA ARG A 70 -1.45 -14.11 -9.94
C ARG A 70 -1.19 -14.53 -11.39
N PRO A 71 -1.96 -15.48 -11.96
CA PRO A 71 -1.75 -15.90 -13.34
C PRO A 71 -1.93 -14.71 -14.29
N GLN A 72 -1.13 -14.67 -15.35
CA GLN A 72 -1.31 -13.65 -16.37
C GLN A 72 -2.63 -13.92 -17.10
N SER A 73 -3.61 -13.05 -16.90
CA SER A 73 -4.85 -13.07 -17.68
C SER A 73 -4.77 -12.05 -18.81
N PRO A 74 -5.50 -12.25 -19.94
CA PRO A 74 -5.61 -11.26 -21.00
C PRO A 74 -6.08 -9.89 -20.48
N GLN A 75 -6.98 -9.89 -19.48
CA GLN A 75 -7.43 -8.67 -18.80
C GLN A 75 -6.29 -7.97 -18.04
N ASN A 76 -5.40 -8.73 -17.37
CA ASN A 76 -4.24 -8.15 -16.70
C ASN A 76 -3.28 -7.46 -17.69
N LEU A 77 -3.08 -8.07 -18.87
CA LEU A 77 -2.27 -7.47 -19.94
C LEU A 77 -2.93 -6.21 -20.51
N MET A 78 -4.25 -6.22 -20.67
CA MET A 78 -5.01 -5.05 -21.13
C MET A 78 -4.93 -3.88 -20.14
N PHE A 79 -5.07 -4.13 -18.84
CA PHE A 79 -4.97 -3.08 -17.81
C PHE A 79 -3.54 -2.57 -17.59
N LYS A 80 -2.51 -3.30 -18.06
CA LYS A 80 -1.13 -2.79 -18.07
C LYS A 80 -0.90 -1.75 -19.17
N SER A 81 -1.62 -1.83 -20.29
CA SER A 81 -1.46 -0.92 -21.42
C SER A 81 -2.54 0.15 -21.51
N ARG A 82 -3.68 -0.04 -20.83
CA ARG A 82 -4.80 0.89 -20.82
C ARG A 82 -5.38 1.03 -19.43
N ASP A 83 -5.43 2.28 -18.97
CA ASP A 83 -6.14 2.65 -17.77
C ASP A 83 -7.66 2.42 -17.93
N PRO A 84 -8.29 1.58 -17.09
CA PRO A 84 -9.71 1.31 -17.17
C PRO A 84 -10.58 2.42 -16.55
N PHE A 85 -9.99 3.39 -15.85
CA PHE A 85 -10.72 4.41 -15.13
C PHE A 85 -10.72 5.75 -15.87
N ASN A 86 -11.86 6.44 -15.84
CA ASN A 86 -11.98 7.78 -16.39
C ASN A 86 -11.61 8.85 -15.35
N THR A 87 -11.44 10.10 -15.79
CA THR A 87 -11.01 11.21 -14.94
C THR A 87 -11.89 11.42 -13.70
N LYS A 88 -13.22 11.26 -13.84
CA LYS A 88 -14.14 11.41 -12.71
C LYS A 88 -13.90 10.34 -11.64
N LEU A 89 -13.63 9.11 -12.06
CA LEU A 89 -13.36 8.01 -11.14
C LEU A 89 -11.95 8.13 -10.51
N HIS A 90 -10.97 8.63 -11.26
CA HIS A 90 -9.67 8.99 -10.68
C HIS A 90 -9.80 10.05 -9.60
N ALA A 91 -10.48 11.16 -9.88
CA ALA A 91 -10.69 12.21 -8.88
C ALA A 91 -11.38 11.68 -7.61
N LEU A 92 -12.33 10.75 -7.76
CA LEU A 92 -12.94 10.08 -6.60
C LEU A 92 -11.94 9.24 -5.82
N ILE A 93 -11.15 8.40 -6.51
CA ILE A 93 -10.17 7.52 -5.86
C ILE A 93 -9.07 8.34 -5.18
N ASP A 94 -8.53 9.35 -5.86
CA ASP A 94 -7.49 10.23 -5.35
C ASP A 94 -7.98 10.99 -4.10
N GLY A 95 -9.20 11.53 -4.11
CA GLY A 95 -9.79 12.16 -2.93
C GLY A 95 -9.98 11.20 -1.75
N LEU A 96 -10.37 9.94 -2.02
CA LEU A 96 -10.48 8.92 -0.97
C LEU A 96 -9.11 8.51 -0.41
N ILE A 97 -8.06 8.51 -1.24
CA ILE A 97 -6.68 8.29 -0.80
C ILE A 97 -6.22 9.42 0.11
N GLU A 98 -6.46 10.68 -0.28
CA GLU A 98 -6.14 11.85 0.54
C GLU A 98 -6.84 11.80 1.90
N GLU A 99 -8.12 11.44 1.95
CA GLU A 99 -8.84 11.24 3.21
C GLU A 99 -8.20 10.18 4.11
N VAL A 100 -7.75 9.05 3.55
CA VAL A 100 -7.06 8.00 4.31
C VAL A 100 -5.68 8.48 4.78
N ASP A 101 -4.93 9.19 3.94
CA ASP A 101 -3.62 9.74 4.30
C ASP A 101 -3.71 10.77 5.43
N ASP A 102 -4.74 11.61 5.44
CA ASP A 102 -5.02 12.51 6.54
C ASP A 102 -5.29 11.76 7.85
N MET A 103 -6.02 10.65 7.79
CA MET A 103 -6.28 9.81 8.96
C MET A 103 -5.00 9.13 9.47
N LEU A 104 -4.18 8.59 8.57
CA LEU A 104 -2.87 8.01 8.91
C LEU A 104 -1.97 9.05 9.59
N THR A 105 -1.89 10.25 9.01
CA THR A 105 -1.05 11.35 9.51
C THR A 105 -1.50 11.80 10.90
N LYS A 106 -2.80 11.97 11.13
CA LYS A 106 -3.37 12.29 12.45
C LYS A 106 -3.07 11.23 13.49
N ARG A 107 -2.96 9.96 13.09
CA ARG A 107 -2.58 8.84 13.95
C ARG A 107 -1.07 8.79 14.24
N GLY A 108 -0.26 9.56 13.51
CA GLY A 108 1.20 9.50 13.56
C GLY A 108 1.79 8.33 12.75
N TRP A 109 0.98 7.71 11.89
CA TRP A 109 1.43 6.65 10.99
C TRP A 109 1.92 7.21 9.66
N THR A 110 2.75 6.43 8.97
CA THR A 110 3.27 6.82 7.65
C THR A 110 2.15 6.91 6.62
N GLN A 111 2.15 7.98 5.84
CA GLN A 111 1.26 8.16 4.68
C GLN A 111 1.49 7.08 3.60
N ILE A 112 0.49 6.87 2.75
CA ILE A 112 0.57 6.00 1.58
C ILE A 112 1.70 6.50 0.67
N PRO A 113 2.66 5.65 0.28
CA PRO A 113 3.84 6.08 -0.46
C PRO A 113 3.52 6.22 -1.96
N LEU A 114 2.65 7.16 -2.33
CA LEU A 114 2.16 7.35 -3.71
C LEU A 114 3.28 7.46 -4.75
N HIS A 115 4.42 8.03 -4.36
CA HIS A 115 5.61 8.12 -5.21
C HIS A 115 6.20 6.76 -5.63
N LEU A 116 5.90 5.67 -4.94
CA LEU A 116 6.34 4.31 -5.29
C LEU A 116 5.43 3.63 -6.32
N TYR A 117 4.18 4.07 -6.45
CA TYR A 117 3.20 3.52 -7.37
C TYR A 117 3.50 3.94 -8.81
N LYS A 118 3.55 2.97 -9.71
CA LYS A 118 3.87 3.20 -11.14
C LYS A 118 2.92 4.21 -11.81
N PHE A 119 1.64 4.18 -11.44
CA PHE A 119 0.62 5.08 -11.99
C PHE A 119 0.96 6.55 -11.71
N TYR A 120 1.28 6.89 -10.46
CA TYR A 120 1.58 8.26 -10.05
C TYR A 120 3.00 8.72 -10.43
N LYS A 121 3.93 7.80 -10.73
CA LYS A 121 5.27 8.15 -11.26
C LYS A 121 5.20 8.86 -12.62
N GLY A 122 4.23 8.53 -13.47
CA GLY A 122 4.10 9.07 -14.83
C GLY A 122 3.35 10.40 -14.94
N ASN A 123 2.60 10.81 -13.91
CA ASN A 123 1.78 12.03 -13.96
C ASN A 123 2.55 13.31 -13.58
N LYS A 124 3.78 13.20 -13.06
CA LYS A 124 4.62 14.37 -12.70
C LYS A 124 5.13 15.18 -13.90
N THR A 125 4.99 14.69 -15.12
CA THR A 125 5.35 15.41 -16.36
C THR A 125 4.22 16.22 -16.98
N LYS A 126 3.03 16.29 -16.37
CA LYS A 126 1.86 17.04 -16.91
C LYS A 126 1.34 18.17 -16.03
N GLN A 127 2.13 18.67 -15.08
CA GLN A 127 1.79 19.82 -14.23
C GLN A 127 2.87 20.91 -14.25
N ARG A 128 3.39 21.22 -15.43
CA ARG A 128 4.11 22.47 -15.70
C ARG A 128 3.68 22.98 -17.06
N ASP A 129 2.60 23.74 -17.05
CA ASP A 129 2.33 24.84 -17.98
C ASP A 129 1.84 26.02 -17.13
#